data_AF-A0A6I9SIB7-F1
#
_entry.id   AF-A0A6I9SIB7-F1
#
_cell.length_a   1.000
_cell.length_b   1.000
_cell.length_c   1.000
_cell.angle_alpha   90.00
_cell.angle_beta   90.00
_cell.angle_gamma   90.00
#
_symmetry.space_group_name_H-M   'P 1'
#
loop_
_entity.id
_entity.type
_entity.pdbx_description
1 polymer ?
#
loop_
_entity_poly.entity_id
_entity_poly.type
_entity_poly.pdbx_seq_one_letter_code
_entity_poly.pdbx_strand_id
1 'polypeptide(L)'
;MLPELDDFPDFIVERTRYEAAMERSWTSRDKCLVWWRDESDQGGAWWEGRITAIKDKSSGFPGSPWERYLVKYKNDNTDFRRHSPWELHDPDMSWEQPNIDDERKEEILSSLTELMQKASKDKDRHGIIKLNEVAQKLDFMNRFPVPLSPDIIKSRVENNYYRSLKAMNHDIEVMLSNAESYFQKNTELLRKMKRLSSWFTQNILDL
;
A
#
# COMPACT_ATOMS: atom_id res chain seq x y z
N MET A 1 3.90 -29.00 -8.92
CA MET A 1 4.26 -27.58 -8.96
C MET A 1 3.30 -26.88 -9.90
N LEU A 2 2.77 -25.73 -9.52
CA LEU A 2 2.08 -24.87 -10.48
C LEU A 2 3.14 -24.35 -11.47
N PRO A 3 2.86 -24.30 -12.78
CA PRO A 3 3.78 -23.70 -13.73
C PRO A 3 4.00 -22.23 -13.37
N GLU A 4 5.26 -21.79 -13.35
CA GLU A 4 5.59 -20.38 -13.18
C GLU A 4 5.13 -19.64 -14.43
N LEU A 5 4.46 -18.51 -14.24
CA LEU A 5 3.88 -17.68 -15.31
C LEU A 5 4.90 -16.61 -15.75
N ASP A 6 6.15 -17.00 -15.99
CA ASP A 6 7.25 -16.05 -16.17
C ASP A 6 7.24 -15.34 -17.52
N ASP A 7 6.53 -15.89 -18.50
CA ASP A 7 6.43 -15.34 -19.87
C ASP A 7 5.16 -14.51 -20.11
N PHE A 8 4.37 -14.24 -19.05
CA PHE A 8 3.13 -13.48 -19.18
C PHE A 8 3.27 -12.07 -18.60
N PRO A 9 2.68 -11.06 -19.26
CA PRO A 9 2.58 -9.73 -18.68
C PRO A 9 1.88 -9.78 -17.32
N ASP A 10 2.32 -8.94 -16.39
CA ASP A 10 1.65 -8.77 -15.10
C ASP A 10 0.17 -8.45 -15.30
N PHE A 11 -0.70 -9.32 -14.80
CA PHE A 11 -2.16 -9.17 -14.91
C PHE A 11 -2.81 -8.70 -13.60
N ILE A 12 -2.07 -8.70 -12.49
CA ILE A 12 -2.47 -8.07 -11.21
C ILE A 12 -1.53 -6.90 -10.98
N VAL A 13 -2.07 -5.70 -11.08
CA VAL A 13 -1.29 -4.46 -11.00
C VAL A 13 -1.85 -3.60 -9.88
N GLU A 14 -0.98 -2.97 -9.09
CA GLU A 14 -1.42 -1.95 -8.14
C GLU A 14 -2.16 -0.84 -8.89
N ARG A 15 -3.33 -0.43 -8.40
CA ARG A 15 -4.18 0.56 -9.07
C ARG A 15 -3.44 1.88 -9.35
N THR A 16 -2.70 2.40 -8.38
CA THR A 16 -1.93 3.65 -8.50
C THR A 16 -0.83 3.52 -9.56
N ARG A 17 -0.17 2.36 -9.62
CA ARG A 17 0.82 2.05 -10.66
C ARG A 17 0.17 1.98 -12.04
N TYR A 18 -0.99 1.33 -12.16
CA TYR A 18 -1.76 1.30 -13.40
C TYR A 18 -2.15 2.70 -13.85
N GLU A 19 -2.73 3.51 -12.97
CA GLU A 19 -3.16 4.89 -13.26
C GLU A 19 -1.96 5.75 -13.69
N ALA A 20 -0.87 5.75 -12.93
CA ALA A 20 0.35 6.50 -13.27
C ALA A 20 0.96 6.06 -14.61
N ALA A 21 0.99 4.75 -14.89
CA ALA A 21 1.51 4.22 -16.14
C ALA A 21 0.64 4.60 -17.35
N MET A 22 -0.68 4.71 -17.15
CA MET A 22 -1.61 5.20 -18.18
C MET A 22 -1.45 6.71 -18.40
N GLU A 23 -1.25 7.49 -17.34
CA GLU A 23 -1.04 8.95 -17.40
C GLU A 23 0.28 9.32 -18.07
N ARG A 24 1.34 8.50 -17.90
CA ARG A 24 2.66 8.72 -18.49
C ARG A 24 2.65 8.93 -20.01
N SER A 25 1.61 8.44 -20.70
CA SER A 25 1.34 8.76 -22.12
C SER A 25 2.54 8.55 -23.04
N TRP A 26 3.14 7.36 -22.95
CA TRP A 26 4.29 6.94 -23.74
C TRP A 26 4.12 7.18 -25.26
N THR A 27 5.19 7.60 -25.92
CA THR A 27 5.23 7.87 -27.37
C THR A 27 6.33 7.07 -28.08
N SER A 28 6.28 7.00 -29.42
CA SER A 28 7.34 6.36 -30.20
C SER A 28 8.67 7.08 -29.99
N ARG A 29 9.74 6.31 -29.86
CA ARG A 29 11.14 6.70 -29.56
C ARG A 29 11.44 6.98 -28.08
N ASP A 30 10.45 7.01 -27.20
CA ASP A 30 10.69 7.10 -25.76
C ASP A 30 11.58 5.93 -25.30
N LYS A 31 12.50 6.24 -24.39
CA LYS A 31 13.33 5.23 -23.70
C LYS A 31 12.52 4.67 -22.55
N CYS A 32 12.61 3.37 -22.35
CA CYS A 32 11.98 2.70 -21.23
C CYS A 32 12.92 1.63 -20.64
N LEU A 33 12.67 1.28 -19.40
CA LEU A 33 13.27 0.16 -18.70
C LEU A 33 12.19 -0.89 -18.45
N VAL A 34 12.54 -2.17 -18.56
CA VAL A 34 11.66 -3.29 -18.18
C VAL A 34 12.46 -4.23 -17.29
N TRP A 35 11.87 -4.65 -16.17
CA TRP A 35 12.50 -5.60 -15.25
C TRP A 35 12.26 -7.02 -15.77
N TRP A 36 13.34 -7.77 -15.97
CA TRP A 36 13.26 -9.19 -16.30
C TRP A 36 13.89 -9.99 -15.18
N ARG A 37 13.20 -11.05 -14.77
CA ARG A 37 13.73 -12.04 -13.84
C ARG A 37 14.88 -12.81 -14.51
N ASP A 38 15.91 -13.11 -13.74
CA ASP A 38 17.00 -14.00 -14.12
C ASP A 38 17.42 -14.86 -12.92
N GLU A 39 18.40 -15.75 -13.13
CA GLU A 39 18.92 -16.65 -12.09
C GLU A 39 19.92 -15.96 -11.15
N SER A 40 20.07 -14.64 -11.23
CA SER A 40 21.00 -13.92 -10.34
C SER A 40 20.49 -13.88 -8.91
N ASP A 41 21.40 -13.65 -7.95
CA ASP A 41 21.04 -13.44 -6.54
C ASP A 41 20.10 -12.23 -6.32
N GLN A 42 20.00 -11.33 -7.30
CA GLN A 42 19.11 -10.16 -7.28
C GLN A 42 17.71 -10.49 -7.82
N GLY A 43 17.53 -11.68 -8.40
CA GLY A 43 16.26 -12.15 -8.96
C GLY A 43 15.84 -11.44 -10.24
N GLY A 44 16.73 -10.68 -10.89
CA GLY A 44 16.46 -9.99 -12.15
C GLY A 44 17.35 -8.78 -12.40
N ALA A 45 17.14 -8.17 -13.58
CA ALA A 45 17.83 -6.96 -14.02
C ALA A 45 16.90 -6.04 -14.81
N TRP A 46 17.24 -4.74 -14.83
CA TRP A 46 16.61 -3.76 -15.71
C TRP A 46 17.19 -3.80 -17.12
N TRP A 47 16.31 -3.91 -18.12
CA TRP A 47 16.69 -3.93 -19.53
C TRP A 47 16.25 -2.65 -20.23
N GLU A 48 17.21 -1.99 -20.89
CA GLU A 48 16.98 -0.77 -21.64
C GLU A 48 16.35 -1.05 -23.01
N GLY A 49 15.20 -0.43 -23.23
CA GLY A 49 14.44 -0.51 -24.46
C GLY A 49 14.07 0.86 -25.03
N ARG A 50 13.59 0.82 -26.27
CA ARG A 50 12.98 1.98 -26.94
C ARG A 50 11.64 1.58 -27.53
N ILE A 51 10.62 2.41 -27.30
CA ILE A 51 9.30 2.23 -27.90
C ILE A 51 9.40 2.51 -29.39
N THR A 52 8.88 1.61 -30.21
CA THR A 52 8.98 1.68 -31.67
C THR A 52 7.62 1.90 -32.31
N ALA A 53 6.58 1.25 -31.78
CA ALA A 53 5.20 1.40 -32.22
C ALA A 53 4.22 1.26 -31.04
N ILE A 54 3.04 1.86 -31.22
CA ILE A 54 1.91 1.79 -30.28
C ILE A 54 0.72 1.29 -31.08
N LYS A 55 0.27 0.06 -30.81
CA LYS A 55 -0.84 -0.55 -31.53
C LYS A 55 -1.58 -1.57 -30.67
N ASP A 56 -2.89 -1.63 -30.86
CA ASP A 56 -3.74 -2.64 -30.24
C ASP A 56 -3.17 -4.05 -30.49
N LYS A 57 -3.21 -4.92 -29.48
CA LYS A 57 -2.78 -6.32 -29.64
C LYS A 57 -3.66 -7.07 -30.62
N SER A 58 -4.98 -6.85 -30.55
CA SER A 58 -6.00 -7.52 -31.34
C SER A 58 -7.10 -6.54 -31.75
N SER A 59 -7.63 -6.69 -32.97
CA SER A 59 -8.78 -5.91 -33.46
C SER A 59 -10.07 -6.18 -32.69
N GLY A 60 -10.16 -7.28 -31.95
CA GLY A 60 -11.32 -7.59 -31.09
C GLY A 60 -11.39 -6.73 -29.82
N PHE A 61 -10.31 -6.03 -29.45
CA PHE A 61 -10.22 -5.20 -28.25
C PHE A 61 -9.59 -3.84 -28.57
N PRO A 62 -10.25 -3.03 -29.41
CA PRO A 62 -9.71 -1.74 -29.81
C PRO A 62 -9.51 -0.82 -28.60
N GLY A 63 -8.36 -0.14 -28.55
CA GLY A 63 -8.02 0.76 -27.44
C GLY A 63 -7.52 0.06 -26.16
N SER A 64 -7.41 -1.28 -26.15
CA SER A 64 -6.86 -1.99 -24.99
C SER A 64 -5.43 -1.54 -24.67
N PRO A 65 -5.09 -1.30 -23.40
CA PRO A 65 -3.72 -0.99 -22.99
C PRO A 65 -2.82 -2.24 -22.95
N TRP A 66 -3.43 -3.43 -22.95
CA TRP A 66 -2.74 -4.71 -22.86
C TRP A 66 -1.79 -4.93 -24.05
N GLU A 67 -0.49 -5.10 -23.77
CA GLU A 67 0.56 -5.40 -24.77
C GLU A 67 0.55 -4.44 -25.97
N ARG A 68 0.27 -3.16 -25.70
CA ARG A 68 0.07 -2.11 -26.69
C ARG A 68 1.39 -1.56 -27.25
N TYR A 69 2.46 -1.57 -26.47
CA TYR A 69 3.75 -0.96 -26.83
C TYR A 69 4.69 -2.00 -27.39
N LEU A 70 5.28 -1.73 -28.57
CA LEU A 70 6.35 -2.56 -29.12
C LEU A 70 7.70 -1.95 -28.72
N VAL A 71 8.48 -2.70 -27.94
CA VAL A 71 9.78 -2.30 -27.43
C VAL A 71 10.88 -3.06 -28.16
N LYS A 72 11.93 -2.34 -28.57
CA LYS A 72 13.19 -2.93 -29.03
C LYS A 72 14.26 -2.71 -27.96
N TYR A 73 14.84 -3.78 -27.46
CA TYR A 73 15.93 -3.73 -26.48
C TYR A 73 17.26 -3.38 -27.14
N LYS A 74 18.16 -2.72 -26.38
CA LYS A 74 19.46 -2.27 -26.90
C LYS A 74 20.43 -3.42 -27.20
N ASN A 75 20.44 -4.44 -26.36
CA ASN A 75 21.44 -5.53 -26.39
C ASN A 75 20.86 -6.84 -26.93
N ASP A 76 19.65 -6.80 -27.50
CA ASP A 76 18.99 -7.97 -28.04
C ASP A 76 18.71 -7.75 -29.53
N ASN A 77 19.20 -8.69 -30.36
CA ASN A 77 18.96 -8.71 -31.80
C ASN A 77 17.64 -9.42 -32.16
N THR A 78 16.90 -9.93 -31.17
CA THR A 78 15.58 -10.53 -31.39
C THR A 78 14.51 -9.52 -31.76
N ASP A 79 13.35 -10.06 -32.15
CA ASP A 79 12.16 -9.31 -32.53
C ASP A 79 11.64 -8.38 -31.43
N PHE A 80 10.81 -7.42 -31.83
CA PHE A 80 10.13 -6.50 -30.94
C PHE A 80 9.25 -7.24 -29.93
N ARG A 81 9.39 -6.93 -28.63
CA ARG A 81 8.52 -7.45 -27.58
C ARG A 81 7.36 -6.49 -27.30
N ARG A 82 6.19 -7.06 -26.99
CA ARG A 82 5.02 -6.27 -26.61
C ARG A 82 4.96 -6.11 -25.11
N HIS A 83 4.60 -4.91 -24.67
CA HIS A 83 4.43 -4.58 -23.26
C HIS A 83 3.18 -3.73 -23.04
N SER A 84 2.60 -3.91 -21.87
CA SER A 84 1.58 -3.07 -21.30
C SER A 84 2.22 -1.88 -20.59
N PRO A 85 1.52 -0.73 -20.46
CA PRO A 85 2.12 0.48 -19.89
C PRO A 85 2.71 0.30 -18.49
N TRP A 86 2.11 -0.53 -17.64
CA TRP A 86 2.54 -0.74 -16.24
C TRP A 86 3.86 -1.50 -16.09
N GLU A 87 4.27 -2.24 -17.13
CA GLU A 87 5.56 -2.95 -17.18
C GLU A 87 6.72 -2.02 -17.55
N LEU A 88 6.42 -0.84 -18.10
CA LEU A 88 7.42 0.11 -18.55
C LEU A 88 7.79 1.08 -17.41
N HIS A 89 9.09 1.22 -17.18
CA HIS A 89 9.64 2.21 -16.26
C HIS A 89 10.35 3.32 -17.03
N ASP A 90 10.18 4.55 -16.57
CA ASP A 90 10.85 5.72 -17.16
C ASP A 90 12.25 5.87 -16.54
N PRO A 91 13.33 5.87 -17.34
CA PRO A 91 14.67 6.10 -16.80
C PRO A 91 14.85 7.51 -16.20
N ASP A 92 14.04 8.48 -16.62
CA ASP A 92 14.13 9.87 -16.19
C ASP A 92 13.13 10.21 -15.07
N MET A 93 12.25 9.28 -14.69
CA MET A 93 11.24 9.46 -13.64
C MET A 93 11.17 8.21 -12.74
N SER A 94 11.54 8.37 -11.47
CA SER A 94 11.28 7.35 -10.45
C SER A 94 9.82 7.41 -10.03
N TRP A 95 9.04 6.41 -10.41
CA TRP A 95 7.74 6.21 -9.77
C TRP A 95 7.97 5.66 -8.37
N GLU A 96 7.55 6.41 -7.36
CA GLU A 96 7.53 5.94 -5.98
C GLU A 96 6.12 5.51 -5.60
N GLN A 97 6.05 4.46 -4.80
CA GLN A 97 4.76 4.01 -4.29
C GLN A 97 4.18 5.09 -3.38
N PRO A 98 2.90 5.47 -3.54
CA PRO A 98 2.30 6.47 -2.69
C PRO A 98 2.41 6.08 -1.22
N ASN A 99 2.81 7.02 -0.38
CA ASN A 99 2.92 6.91 1.06
C ASN A 99 2.26 8.12 1.73
N ILE A 100 2.12 8.04 3.06
CA ILE A 100 1.84 9.24 3.85
C ILE A 100 3.10 10.12 3.79
N ASP A 101 2.90 11.40 3.49
CA ASP A 101 3.95 12.42 3.51
C ASP A 101 4.76 12.38 4.81
N ASP A 102 6.08 12.53 4.72
CA ASP A 102 7.01 12.34 5.84
C ASP A 102 6.74 13.31 7.00
N GLU A 103 6.40 14.58 6.72
CA GLU A 103 6.09 15.57 7.77
C GLU A 103 4.83 15.16 8.54
N ARG A 104 3.77 14.78 7.81
CA ARG A 104 2.53 14.28 8.42
C ARG A 104 2.75 12.99 9.20
N LYS A 105 3.57 12.08 8.65
CA LYS A 105 3.91 10.82 9.31
C LYS A 105 4.60 11.09 10.65
N GLU A 106 5.56 12.01 10.70
CA GLU A 106 6.25 12.39 11.93
C GLU A 106 5.29 12.99 12.97
N GLU A 107 4.37 13.86 12.56
CA GLU A 107 3.34 14.44 13.44
C GLU A 107 2.43 13.36 14.05
N ILE A 108 1.96 12.42 13.21
CA ILE A 108 1.13 11.29 13.64
C ILE A 108 1.89 10.40 14.63
N LEU A 109 3.14 10.05 14.31
CA LEU A 109 3.97 9.20 15.16
C LEU A 109 4.27 9.85 16.51
N SER A 110 4.53 11.15 16.52
CA SER A 110 4.72 11.92 17.75
C SER A 110 3.47 11.88 18.62
N SER A 111 2.31 12.20 18.03
CA SER A 111 1.02 12.21 18.72
C SER A 111 0.64 10.84 19.31
N LEU A 112 0.82 9.77 18.53
CA LEU A 112 0.58 8.39 18.99
C LEU A 112 1.55 8.01 20.12
N THR A 113 2.83 8.34 19.98
CA THR A 113 3.84 8.04 21.00
C THR A 113 3.54 8.74 22.32
N GLU A 114 3.18 10.02 22.27
CA GLU A 114 2.77 10.76 23.46
C GLU A 114 1.55 10.15 24.15
N LEU A 115 0.52 9.81 23.36
CA LEU A 115 -0.69 9.20 23.86
C LEU A 115 -0.39 7.87 24.59
N MET A 116 0.44 7.03 23.98
CA MET A 116 0.83 5.73 24.53
C MET A 116 1.68 5.88 25.79
N GLN A 117 2.60 6.86 25.83
CA GLN A 117 3.37 7.17 27.04
C GLN A 117 2.48 7.69 28.19
N LYS A 118 1.44 8.48 27.87
CA LYS A 118 0.48 8.97 28.86
C LYS A 118 -0.36 7.83 29.45
N ALA A 119 -0.69 6.80 28.67
CA ALA A 119 -1.49 5.66 29.12
C ALA A 119 -0.91 4.94 30.35
N SER A 120 0.41 4.78 30.41
CA SER A 120 1.10 4.16 31.55
C SER A 120 1.07 5.04 32.82
N LYS A 121 0.97 6.36 32.66
CA LYS A 121 1.00 7.32 33.76
C LYS A 121 -0.41 7.64 34.31
N ASP A 122 -1.44 7.56 33.47
CA ASP A 122 -2.79 8.04 33.79
C ASP A 122 -3.80 6.92 34.14
N LYS A 123 -3.30 5.75 34.55
CA LYS A 123 -4.11 4.55 34.84
C LYS A 123 -4.93 4.10 33.63
N ASP A 124 -4.33 4.17 32.45
CA ASP A 124 -4.93 3.78 31.18
C ASP A 124 -6.26 4.49 30.92
N ARG A 125 -6.26 5.83 31.01
CA ARG A 125 -7.48 6.64 30.88
C ARG A 125 -8.18 6.43 29.54
N HIS A 126 -7.43 6.16 28.48
CA HIS A 126 -7.96 5.92 27.14
C HIS A 126 -8.15 4.44 26.81
N GLY A 127 -7.79 3.52 27.72
CA GLY A 127 -7.99 2.09 27.50
C GLY A 127 -7.03 1.47 26.48
N ILE A 128 -5.90 2.14 26.21
CA ILE A 128 -4.91 1.77 25.20
C ILE A 128 -4.17 0.51 25.61
N ILE A 129 -3.66 0.48 26.85
CA ILE A 129 -2.95 -0.69 27.38
C ILE A 129 -3.90 -1.87 27.33
N LYS A 130 -5.14 -1.67 27.80
CA LYS A 130 -6.12 -2.76 27.79
C LYS A 130 -6.48 -3.23 26.39
N LEU A 131 -6.64 -2.32 25.44
CA LEU A 131 -6.97 -2.67 24.05
C LEU A 131 -5.82 -3.43 23.37
N ASN A 132 -4.58 -2.97 23.54
CA ASN A 132 -3.39 -3.68 23.06
C ASN A 132 -3.30 -5.10 23.62
N GLU A 133 -3.54 -5.28 24.93
CA GLU A 133 -3.54 -6.60 25.56
C GLU A 133 -4.60 -7.55 24.98
N VAL A 134 -5.84 -7.08 24.81
CA VAL A 134 -6.93 -7.95 24.34
C VAL A 134 -6.80 -8.27 22.86
N ALA A 135 -6.24 -7.36 22.06
CA ALA A 135 -6.05 -7.56 20.63
C ALA A 135 -5.13 -8.75 20.30
N GLN A 136 -4.24 -9.13 21.23
CA GLN A 136 -3.34 -10.28 21.11
C GLN A 136 -3.98 -11.60 21.58
N LYS A 137 -5.22 -11.58 22.09
CA LYS A 137 -5.89 -12.80 22.56
C LYS A 137 -6.65 -13.48 21.44
N LEU A 138 -6.66 -14.82 21.47
CA LEU A 138 -7.35 -15.63 20.47
C LEU A 138 -8.84 -15.31 20.36
N ASP A 139 -9.52 -14.99 21.47
CA ASP A 139 -10.94 -14.67 21.45
C ASP A 139 -11.24 -13.33 20.74
N PHE A 140 -10.30 -12.38 20.78
CA PHE A 140 -10.39 -11.15 20.00
C PHE A 140 -10.05 -11.40 18.53
N MET A 141 -8.90 -12.04 18.26
CA MET A 141 -8.43 -12.32 16.90
C MET A 141 -9.40 -13.21 16.10
N ASN A 142 -10.04 -14.17 16.75
CA ASN A 142 -11.02 -15.05 16.10
C ASN A 142 -12.39 -14.36 15.90
N ARG A 143 -12.65 -13.24 16.59
CA ARG A 143 -13.91 -12.51 16.49
C ARG A 143 -13.90 -11.46 15.39
N PHE A 144 -12.74 -10.84 15.14
CA PHE A 144 -12.63 -9.74 14.18
C PHE A 144 -11.66 -10.09 13.05
N PRO A 145 -12.08 -10.02 11.78
CA PRO A 145 -11.22 -10.33 10.63
C PRO A 145 -9.95 -9.47 10.53
N VAL A 146 -10.02 -8.23 11.04
CA VAL A 146 -8.89 -7.30 11.06
C VAL A 146 -8.65 -6.87 12.52
N PRO A 147 -7.89 -7.65 13.31
CA PRO A 147 -7.65 -7.36 14.71
C PRO A 147 -6.62 -6.23 14.86
N LEU A 148 -7.10 -5.00 14.90
CA LEU A 148 -6.28 -3.79 15.02
C LEU A 148 -6.18 -3.33 16.48
N SER A 149 -5.06 -2.70 16.80
CA SER A 149 -4.80 -2.05 18.09
C SER A 149 -3.91 -0.82 17.89
N PRO A 150 -3.83 0.10 18.87
CA PRO A 150 -2.95 1.26 18.77
C PRO A 150 -1.49 0.91 18.44
N ASP A 151 -0.95 -0.18 19.00
CA ASP A 151 0.40 -0.68 18.68
C ASP A 151 0.53 -1.06 17.20
N ILE A 152 -0.45 -1.78 16.65
CA ILE A 152 -0.45 -2.20 15.25
C ILE A 152 -0.56 -0.99 14.32
N ILE A 153 -1.43 -0.02 14.63
CA ILE A 153 -1.55 1.20 13.84
C ILE A 153 -0.23 1.96 13.84
N LYS A 154 0.38 2.19 15.01
CA LYS A 154 1.68 2.86 15.13
C LYS A 154 2.76 2.13 14.33
N SER A 155 2.87 0.82 14.49
CA SER A 155 3.85 0.01 13.75
C SER A 155 3.65 0.10 12.24
N ARG A 156 2.40 0.10 11.75
CA ARG A 156 2.09 0.29 10.32
C ARG A 156 2.51 1.66 9.82
N VAL A 157 2.30 2.72 10.59
CA VAL A 157 2.79 4.07 10.25
C VAL A 157 4.32 4.09 10.19
N GLU A 158 5.00 3.57 11.21
CA GLU A 158 6.48 3.52 11.27
C GLU A 158 7.08 2.84 10.04
N ASN A 159 6.48 1.73 9.60
CA ASN A 159 6.97 0.88 8.51
C ASN A 159 6.41 1.24 7.13
N ASN A 160 5.87 2.46 6.92
CA ASN A 160 5.35 2.93 5.63
C ASN A 160 4.28 2.01 5.01
N TYR A 161 3.49 1.31 5.84
CA TYR A 161 2.46 0.39 5.36
C TYR A 161 1.30 1.11 4.67
N TYR A 162 0.93 2.30 5.17
CA TYR A 162 -0.20 3.05 4.63
C TYR A 162 0.20 3.88 3.42
N ARG A 163 -0.50 3.66 2.31
CA ARG A 163 -0.34 4.44 1.08
C ARG A 163 -1.06 5.78 1.06
N SER A 164 -1.89 6.05 2.08
CA SER A 164 -2.62 7.31 2.24
C SER A 164 -3.15 7.44 3.66
N LEU A 165 -3.41 8.68 4.09
CA LEU A 165 -4.10 8.97 5.36
C LEU A 165 -5.48 8.32 5.42
N LYS A 166 -6.21 8.27 4.29
CA LYS A 166 -7.53 7.63 4.23
C LYS A 166 -7.47 6.16 4.63
N ALA A 167 -6.42 5.44 4.23
CA ALA A 167 -6.24 4.04 4.61
C ALA A 167 -5.95 3.89 6.10
N MET A 168 -5.11 4.77 6.67
CA MET A 168 -4.85 4.79 8.11
C MET A 168 -6.10 5.13 8.92
N ASN A 169 -6.85 6.15 8.50
CA ASN A 169 -8.08 6.60 9.16
C ASN A 169 -9.13 5.49 9.17
N HIS A 170 -9.26 4.76 8.06
CA HIS A 170 -10.14 3.59 8.00
C HIS A 170 -9.74 2.52 9.01
N ASP A 171 -8.45 2.20 9.13
CA ASP A 171 -7.98 1.24 10.13
C ASP A 171 -8.22 1.72 11.57
N ILE A 172 -8.10 3.02 11.84
CA ILE A 172 -8.46 3.61 13.15
C ILE A 172 -9.97 3.42 13.43
N GLU A 173 -10.84 3.69 12.45
CA GLU A 173 -12.29 3.48 12.58
C GLU A 173 -12.63 2.00 12.85
N VAL A 174 -12.01 1.08 12.11
CA VAL A 174 -12.19 -0.37 12.29
C VAL A 174 -11.71 -0.80 13.68
N MET A 175 -10.54 -0.32 14.12
CA MET A 175 -10.00 -0.58 15.46
C MET A 175 -10.99 -0.13 16.55
N LEU A 176 -11.51 1.10 16.45
CA LEU A 176 -12.46 1.63 17.42
C LEU A 176 -13.77 0.84 17.43
N SER A 177 -14.31 0.51 16.25
CA SER A 177 -15.53 -0.31 16.10
C SER A 177 -15.37 -1.70 16.72
N ASN A 178 -14.23 -2.36 16.47
CA ASN A 178 -13.91 -3.66 17.06
C ASN A 178 -13.82 -3.56 18.58
N ALA A 179 -13.16 -2.52 19.09
CA ALA A 179 -13.01 -2.31 20.53
C ALA A 179 -14.35 -2.07 21.23
N GLU A 180 -15.22 -1.23 20.66
CA GLU A 180 -16.58 -0.99 21.19
C GLU A 180 -17.43 -2.27 21.18
N SER A 181 -17.41 -3.01 20.08
CA SER A 181 -18.10 -4.30 19.94
C SER A 181 -17.59 -5.33 20.95
N TYR A 182 -16.27 -5.38 21.17
CA TYR A 182 -15.66 -6.31 22.12
C TYR A 182 -16.03 -5.96 23.57
N PHE A 183 -15.94 -4.67 23.94
CA PHE A 183 -16.19 -4.18 25.30
C PHE A 183 -17.66 -3.84 25.58
N GLN A 184 -18.60 -4.20 24.70
CA GLN A 184 -20.02 -3.85 24.82
C GLN A 184 -20.69 -4.12 26.19
N LYS A 185 -20.20 -5.11 26.96
CA LYS A 185 -20.71 -5.46 28.29
C LYS A 185 -20.00 -4.75 29.45
N ASN A 186 -18.93 -4.00 29.17
CA ASN A 186 -18.11 -3.31 30.16
C ASN A 186 -18.22 -1.79 30.00
N THR A 187 -19.14 -1.19 30.76
CA THR A 187 -19.44 0.25 30.72
C THR A 187 -18.22 1.13 30.98
N GLU A 188 -17.31 0.71 31.86
CA GLU A 188 -16.10 1.48 32.17
C GLU A 188 -15.16 1.52 30.96
N LEU A 189 -14.90 0.36 30.35
CA LEU A 189 -14.03 0.26 29.17
C LEU A 189 -14.65 0.96 27.96
N LEU A 190 -15.97 0.89 27.76
CA LEU A 190 -16.64 1.66 26.71
C LEU A 190 -16.45 3.16 26.88
N ARG A 191 -16.51 3.68 28.12
CA ARG A 191 -16.22 5.09 28.38
C ARG A 191 -14.75 5.44 28.06
N LYS A 192 -13.82 4.51 28.28
CA LYS A 192 -12.42 4.68 27.84
C LYS A 192 -12.33 4.73 26.31
N MET A 193 -13.00 3.82 25.59
CA MET A 193 -13.02 3.79 24.12
C MET A 193 -13.61 5.05 23.51
N LYS A 194 -14.69 5.61 24.10
CA LYS A 194 -15.24 6.89 23.66
C LYS A 194 -14.23 8.04 23.78
N ARG A 195 -13.45 8.08 24.86
CA ARG A 195 -12.37 9.06 25.00
C ARG A 195 -11.28 8.86 23.95
N LEU A 196 -10.90 7.61 23.69
CA LEU A 196 -9.91 7.28 22.67
C LEU A 196 -10.40 7.71 21.28
N SER A 197 -11.65 7.43 20.93
CA SER A 197 -12.29 7.88 19.70
C SER A 197 -12.26 9.41 19.59
N SER A 198 -12.70 10.14 20.62
CA SER A 198 -12.63 11.61 20.63
C SER A 198 -11.21 12.15 20.46
N TRP A 199 -10.22 11.49 21.08
CA TRP A 199 -8.82 11.87 20.92
C TRP A 199 -8.35 11.69 19.47
N PHE A 200 -8.67 10.56 18.83
CA PHE A 200 -8.31 10.32 17.43
C PHE A 200 -8.96 11.34 16.50
N THR A 201 -10.23 11.68 16.71
CA THR A 201 -10.91 12.73 15.94
C THR A 201 -10.13 14.04 16.03
N GLN A 202 -9.87 14.51 17.25
CA GLN A 202 -9.26 15.83 17.49
C GLN A 202 -7.80 15.96 17.08
N ASN A 203 -7.03 14.87 17.09
CA ASN A 203 -5.57 14.92 16.95
C ASN A 203 -5.05 14.22 15.68
N ILE A 204 -5.88 13.42 14.98
CA ILE A 204 -5.42 12.62 13.83
C ILE A 204 -6.39 12.69 12.65
N LEU A 205 -7.69 12.48 12.86
CA LEU A 205 -8.65 12.37 11.74
C LEU A 205 -8.99 13.73 11.11
N ASP A 206 -8.84 14.82 11.87
CA ASP A 206 -9.09 16.19 11.43
C ASP A 206 -7.85 16.89 10.81
N LEU A 207 -6.72 16.17 10.64
CA LEU A 207 -5.47 16.62 9.97
C LEU A 207 -5.49 16.34 8.44
#